data_AF-A0A964CVW5-F1
#
_entry.id   AF-A0A964CVW5-F1
#
_cell.length_a   1.000
_cell.length_b   1.000
_cell.length_c   1.000
_cell.angle_alpha   90.00
_cell.angle_beta   90.00
_cell.angle_gamma   90.00
#
_symmetry.space_group_name_H-M   'P 1'
#
loop_
_entity.id
_entity.type
_entity.pdbx_description
1 polymer ?
#
loop_
_entity_poly.entity_id
_entity_poly.type
_entity_poly.pdbx_seq_one_letter_code
_entity_poly.pdbx_strand_id
1 'polypeptide(L)'
;MDFEKIRDTAKVIQDVVGTAIQDFVAATATKFVERPNSQEPKRKQIQGESSNNRPSLPPSPKKSSVSVALCLIVPASVVGNIRENHTINVSDIETLIENASYFLCTSPEDANIIQQRLKLTEEDITDVSEQREFYFRIDIADGPEMIGKKVQYILKRNLPPNGQGTVKELACLEYLSVSGLEKFNRV
;
A
#
# COMPACT_ATOMS: atom_id res chain seq x y z
N MET A 1 -37.87 -3.88 32.61
CA MET A 1 -37.42 -4.72 31.48
C MET A 1 -38.26 -4.32 30.30
N ASP A 2 -37.69 -3.63 29.31
CA ASP A 2 -38.37 -3.30 28.05
C ASP A 2 -37.53 -3.80 26.88
N PHE A 3 -37.49 -5.12 26.73
CA PHE A 3 -36.82 -5.79 25.61
C PHE A 3 -37.58 -5.66 24.29
N GLU A 4 -38.82 -5.15 24.29
CA GLU A 4 -39.60 -4.95 23.06
C GLU A 4 -39.16 -3.70 22.28
N LYS A 5 -38.71 -2.64 22.97
CA LYS A 5 -38.30 -1.38 22.30
C LYS A 5 -37.00 -1.50 21.48
N ILE A 6 -36.18 -2.51 21.77
CA ILE A 6 -34.91 -2.74 21.07
C ILE A 6 -35.16 -3.54 19.77
N ARG A 7 -36.23 -4.34 19.70
CA ARG A 7 -36.54 -5.17 18.52
C ARG A 7 -37.09 -4.34 17.35
N ASP A 8 -37.88 -3.30 17.63
CA ASP A 8 -38.47 -2.47 16.57
C ASP A 8 -37.45 -1.56 15.87
N THR A 9 -36.44 -1.08 16.60
CA THR A 9 -35.38 -0.23 16.01
C THR A 9 -34.45 -1.02 15.08
N ALA A 10 -34.27 -2.33 15.34
CA ALA A 10 -33.44 -3.19 14.50
C ALA A 10 -34.08 -3.53 13.14
N LYS A 11 -35.41 -3.47 13.04
CA LYS A 11 -36.13 -3.78 11.79
C LYS A 11 -36.09 -2.64 10.78
N VAL A 12 -36.08 -1.38 11.26
CA VAL A 12 -36.04 -0.19 10.39
C VAL A 12 -34.69 -0.02 9.69
N ILE A 13 -33.59 -0.50 10.29
CA ILE A 13 -32.24 -0.32 9.73
C ILE A 13 -31.94 -1.35 8.61
N GLN A 14 -32.60 -2.52 8.61
CA GLN A 14 -32.40 -3.52 7.54
C GLN A 14 -33.16 -3.21 6.24
N ASP A 15 -34.20 -2.37 6.26
CA ASP A 15 -34.98 -2.04 5.06
C ASP A 15 -34.40 -0.87 4.23
N VAL A 16 -33.39 -0.14 4.74
CA VAL A 16 -32.81 1.03 4.03
C VAL A 16 -31.57 0.69 3.20
N VAL A 17 -30.89 -0.43 3.49
CA VAL A 17 -29.61 -0.78 2.83
C VAL A 17 -29.80 -1.66 1.57
N GLY A 18 -31.04 -2.00 1.22
CA GLY A 18 -31.38 -2.99 0.19
C GLY A 18 -31.52 -2.51 -1.26
N THR A 19 -31.30 -1.23 -1.60
CA THR A 19 -31.84 -0.68 -2.87
C THR A 19 -30.89 0.17 -3.73
N ALA A 20 -29.55 0.01 -3.66
CA ALA A 20 -28.68 0.89 -4.47
C ALA A 20 -27.36 0.28 -5.00
N ILE A 21 -27.32 -1.01 -5.38
CA ILE A 21 -26.20 -1.54 -6.17
C ILE A 21 -26.70 -2.42 -7.32
N GLN A 22 -27.30 -1.79 -8.30
CA GLN A 22 -27.42 -2.26 -9.68
C GLN A 22 -27.11 -1.05 -10.58
N ASP A 23 -26.39 -1.27 -11.68
CA ASP A 23 -26.06 -0.31 -12.75
C ASP A 23 -24.63 0.24 -12.82
N PHE A 24 -23.60 -0.62 -12.90
CA PHE A 24 -22.29 -0.19 -13.41
C PHE A 24 -21.53 -1.21 -14.26
N VAL A 25 -22.24 -2.09 -14.99
CA VAL A 25 -21.62 -3.03 -15.94
C VAL A 25 -22.15 -2.77 -17.35
N ALA A 26 -21.53 -1.83 -18.06
CA ALA A 26 -21.39 -1.83 -19.52
C ALA A 26 -20.70 -0.55 -19.99
N ALA A 27 -19.53 -0.67 -20.64
CA ALA A 27 -19.09 0.11 -21.81
C ALA A 27 -17.57 0.32 -21.85
N THR A 28 -16.82 -0.68 -22.32
CA THR A 28 -15.52 -0.45 -22.98
C THR A 28 -15.39 -1.37 -24.18
N ALA A 29 -16.12 -1.02 -25.25
CA ALA A 29 -15.94 -1.57 -26.58
C ALA A 29 -15.25 -0.53 -27.47
N THR A 30 -14.06 -0.91 -27.93
CA THR A 30 -13.53 -0.71 -29.29
C THR A 30 -13.34 0.72 -29.81
N LYS A 31 -12.06 1.09 -30.04
CA LYS A 31 -11.64 1.86 -31.23
C LYS A 31 -10.13 1.70 -31.48
N PHE A 32 -9.82 0.72 -32.33
CA PHE A 32 -8.59 0.59 -33.12
C PHE A 32 -8.95 1.02 -34.55
N VAL A 33 -7.95 1.37 -35.39
CA VAL A 33 -8.02 2.01 -36.75
C VAL A 33 -7.80 3.53 -36.64
N GLU A 34 -6.79 4.18 -37.25
CA GLU A 34 -6.13 3.99 -38.56
C GLU A 34 -4.75 4.69 -38.57
N ARG A 35 -3.74 4.12 -39.26
CA ARG A 35 -2.49 4.80 -39.65
C ARG A 35 -2.54 5.08 -41.16
N PRO A 36 -2.24 6.30 -41.62
CA PRO A 36 -1.76 6.52 -42.97
C PRO A 36 -0.25 6.81 -43.00
N ASN A 37 0.36 6.15 -43.96
CA ASN A 37 1.73 6.22 -44.46
C ASN A 37 1.95 7.52 -45.27
N SER A 38 3.14 8.13 -45.22
CA SER A 38 3.93 8.54 -46.42
C SER A 38 5.11 9.47 -46.11
N GLN A 39 6.29 8.97 -46.47
CA GLN A 39 7.35 9.57 -47.31
C GLN A 39 8.13 10.84 -46.88
N GLU A 40 9.46 10.65 -46.79
CA GLU A 40 10.51 11.68 -46.90
C GLU A 40 10.53 12.36 -48.28
N PRO A 41 11.19 13.54 -48.44
CA PRO A 41 12.57 13.50 -48.98
C PRO A 41 13.57 14.55 -48.42
N LYS A 42 14.82 14.09 -48.24
CA LYS A 42 16.15 14.74 -48.48
C LYS A 42 16.22 16.28 -48.63
N ARG A 43 17.10 16.94 -47.85
CA ARG A 43 18.51 17.35 -48.18
C ARG A 43 18.99 18.62 -47.43
N LYS A 44 20.30 18.59 -47.11
CA LYS A 44 21.30 19.68 -46.96
C LYS A 44 21.54 20.33 -45.58
N GLN A 45 22.80 20.16 -45.16
CA GLN A 45 23.58 20.98 -44.23
C GLN A 45 23.40 22.49 -44.47
N ILE A 46 23.40 23.28 -43.39
CA ILE A 46 24.19 24.51 -43.23
C ILE A 46 24.48 24.66 -41.72
N GLN A 47 25.76 24.81 -41.42
CA GLN A 47 26.32 25.23 -40.14
C GLN A 47 26.07 26.74 -39.98
N GLY A 48 25.56 27.16 -38.82
CA GLY A 48 25.42 28.56 -38.45
C GLY A 48 25.19 28.67 -36.95
N GLU A 49 26.21 29.17 -36.24
CA GLU A 49 26.08 29.70 -34.89
C GLU A 49 24.94 30.73 -34.85
N SER A 50 23.99 30.55 -33.95
CA SER A 50 23.19 31.65 -33.44
C SER A 50 22.70 31.29 -32.05
N SER A 51 23.24 31.99 -31.06
CA SER A 51 22.78 32.06 -29.68
C SER A 51 21.25 32.23 -29.64
N ASN A 52 20.54 31.25 -29.09
CA ASN A 52 19.12 31.38 -28.78
C ASN A 52 18.87 30.97 -27.34
N ASN A 53 18.64 31.98 -26.50
CA ASN A 53 18.06 31.85 -25.17
C ASN A 53 16.69 31.18 -25.30
N ARG A 54 16.65 29.85 -25.10
CA ARG A 54 15.38 29.13 -24.96
C ARG A 54 14.95 29.27 -23.50
N PRO A 55 13.74 29.79 -23.20
CA PRO A 55 13.18 29.68 -21.87
C PRO A 55 13.12 28.19 -21.50
N SER A 56 13.83 27.80 -20.45
CA SER A 56 13.68 26.48 -19.87
C SER A 56 12.21 26.29 -19.52
N LEU A 57 11.55 25.32 -20.16
CA LEU A 57 10.25 24.85 -19.71
C LEU A 57 10.36 24.56 -18.20
N PRO A 58 9.43 25.05 -17.36
CA PRO A 58 9.44 24.70 -15.95
C PRO A 58 9.40 23.17 -15.84
N PRO A 59 10.16 22.56 -14.91
CA PRO A 59 10.13 21.13 -14.71
C PRO A 59 8.67 20.72 -14.51
N SER A 60 8.20 19.83 -15.38
CA SER A 60 6.86 19.24 -15.25
C SER A 60 6.69 18.75 -13.81
N PRO A 61 5.57 19.07 -13.13
CA PRO A 61 5.36 18.64 -11.76
C PRO A 61 5.54 17.13 -11.72
N LYS A 62 6.50 16.66 -10.91
CA LYS A 62 6.66 15.24 -10.63
C LYS A 62 5.29 14.75 -10.15
N LYS A 63 4.67 13.84 -10.89
CA LYS A 63 3.45 13.16 -10.42
C LYS A 63 3.79 12.64 -9.02
N SER A 64 3.08 13.14 -8.00
CA SER A 64 3.21 12.61 -6.65
C SER A 64 2.81 11.14 -6.73
N SER A 65 3.80 10.26 -6.61
CA SER A 65 3.61 8.82 -6.52
C SER A 65 2.65 8.53 -5.36
N VAL A 66 1.60 7.75 -5.61
CA VAL A 66 0.68 7.34 -4.54
C VAL A 66 1.45 6.38 -3.62
N SER A 67 1.58 6.78 -2.34
CA SER A 67 2.18 5.94 -1.31
C SER A 67 1.15 4.99 -0.73
N VAL A 68 1.57 3.79 -0.38
CA VAL A 68 0.76 2.81 0.34
C VAL A 68 1.46 2.40 1.63
N ALA A 69 0.67 2.05 2.64
CA ALA A 69 1.19 1.50 3.88
C ALA A 69 1.07 -0.02 3.84
N LEU A 70 2.22 -0.70 3.92
CA LEU A 70 2.32 -2.12 4.16
C LEU A 70 2.53 -2.36 5.65
N CYS A 71 1.53 -2.94 6.29
CA CYS A 71 1.51 -3.31 7.69
C CYS A 71 1.77 -4.81 7.83
N LEU A 72 2.75 -5.20 8.63
CA LEU A 72 3.15 -6.60 8.82
C LEU A 72 3.24 -6.91 10.32
N ILE A 73 2.92 -8.15 10.68
CA ILE A 73 3.21 -8.74 11.99
C ILE A 73 4.24 -9.83 11.75
N VAL A 74 5.45 -9.66 12.27
CA VAL A 74 6.58 -10.57 12.01
C VAL A 74 7.25 -10.97 13.33
N PRO A 75 7.80 -12.18 13.45
CA PRO A 75 8.58 -12.56 14.62
C PRO A 75 9.89 -11.76 14.71
N ALA A 76 10.34 -11.49 15.93
CA ALA A 76 11.56 -10.73 16.23
C ALA A 76 12.80 -11.31 15.54
N SER A 77 12.86 -12.64 15.41
CA SER A 77 13.95 -13.36 14.72
C SER A 77 14.20 -12.93 13.28
N VAL A 78 13.20 -12.36 12.59
CA VAL A 78 13.29 -11.99 11.16
C VAL A 78 13.60 -10.50 10.95
N VAL A 79 13.37 -9.67 11.97
CA VAL A 79 13.57 -8.21 11.89
C VAL A 79 15.04 -7.85 11.64
N GLY A 80 15.98 -8.63 12.19
CA GLY A 80 17.40 -8.40 12.04
C GLY A 80 17.81 -6.99 12.50
N ASN A 81 18.39 -6.21 11.58
CA ASN A 81 18.92 -4.87 11.84
C ASN A 81 17.99 -3.73 11.38
N ILE A 82 16.73 -4.01 11.05
CA ILE A 82 15.80 -3.00 10.56
C ILE A 82 15.45 -2.04 11.69
N ARG A 83 15.47 -0.74 11.39
CA ARG A 83 15.19 0.34 12.34
C ARG A 83 14.09 1.22 11.81
N GLU A 84 13.38 1.87 12.71
CA GLU A 84 12.41 2.90 12.35
C GLU A 84 13.09 4.05 11.56
N ASN A 85 12.34 4.69 10.69
CA ASN A 85 12.75 5.79 9.81
C ASN A 85 13.87 5.44 8.81
N HIS A 86 14.25 4.16 8.71
CA HIS A 86 15.21 3.70 7.72
C HIS A 86 14.52 3.26 6.43
N THR A 87 15.26 3.42 5.34
CA THR A 87 14.88 2.90 4.04
C THR A 87 15.27 1.43 3.95
N ILE A 88 14.35 0.59 3.48
CA ILE A 88 14.55 -0.83 3.25
C ILE A 88 14.32 -1.14 1.76
N ASN A 89 15.06 -2.12 1.25
CA ASN A 89 14.98 -2.51 -0.15
C ASN A 89 13.85 -3.53 -0.40
N VAL A 90 13.52 -3.80 -1.67
CA VAL A 90 12.49 -4.78 -2.05
C VAL A 90 12.77 -6.17 -1.46
N SER A 91 14.02 -6.64 -1.46
CA SER A 91 14.38 -7.98 -0.97
C SER A 91 14.11 -8.15 0.52
N ASP A 92 14.37 -7.11 1.31
CA ASP A 92 14.07 -7.11 2.75
C ASP A 92 12.56 -7.07 2.98
N ILE A 93 11.82 -6.27 2.19
CA ILE A 93 10.36 -6.23 2.23
C ILE A 93 9.76 -7.60 1.88
N GLU A 94 10.28 -8.28 0.85
CA GLU A 94 9.86 -9.63 0.47
C GLU A 94 10.09 -10.62 1.60
N THR A 95 11.26 -10.57 2.24
CA THR A 95 11.60 -11.43 3.39
C THR A 95 10.64 -11.20 4.55
N LEU A 96 10.31 -9.94 4.87
CA LEU A 96 9.32 -9.62 5.90
C LEU A 96 7.93 -10.12 5.53
N ILE A 97 7.50 -9.96 4.27
CA ILE A 97 6.20 -10.47 3.81
C ILE A 97 6.14 -11.99 3.95
N GLU A 98 7.19 -12.72 3.59
CA GLU A 98 7.23 -14.19 3.64
C GLU A 98 7.12 -14.75 5.06
N ASN A 99 7.67 -14.04 6.03
CA ASN A 99 7.69 -14.47 7.43
C ASN A 99 6.58 -13.83 8.28
N ALA A 100 5.71 -13.03 7.68
CA ALA A 100 4.63 -12.39 8.40
C ALA A 100 3.55 -13.41 8.82
N SER A 101 3.10 -13.34 10.07
CA SER A 101 1.93 -14.07 10.57
C SER A 101 0.62 -13.37 10.19
N TYR A 102 0.67 -12.03 10.08
CA TYR A 102 -0.43 -11.21 9.60
C TYR A 102 0.08 -10.08 8.71
N PHE A 103 -0.72 -9.68 7.72
CA PHE A 103 -0.40 -8.55 6.86
C PHE A 103 -1.63 -7.78 6.38
N LEU A 104 -1.42 -6.50 6.08
CA LEU A 104 -2.41 -5.62 5.49
C LEU A 104 -1.70 -4.59 4.61
N CYS A 105 -2.24 -4.31 3.43
CA CYS A 105 -1.80 -3.19 2.61
C CYS A 105 -2.97 -2.25 2.33
N THR A 106 -2.82 -0.99 2.73
CA THR A 106 -3.89 0.03 2.71
C THR A 106 -3.32 1.43 2.53
N SER A 107 -4.17 2.45 2.55
CA SER A 107 -3.73 3.85 2.59
C SER A 107 -2.98 4.18 3.89
N PRO A 108 -1.99 5.09 3.87
CA PRO A 108 -1.33 5.57 5.09
C PRO A 108 -2.29 6.09 6.16
N GLU A 109 -3.39 6.72 5.75
CA GLU A 109 -4.43 7.24 6.62
C GLU A 109 -5.18 6.13 7.35
N ASP A 110 -5.61 5.08 6.62
CA ASP A 110 -6.29 3.94 7.22
C ASP A 110 -5.36 3.14 8.13
N ALA A 111 -4.08 3.02 7.75
CA ALA A 111 -3.07 2.35 8.57
C ALA A 111 -2.92 3.01 9.94
N ASN A 112 -2.94 4.35 10.02
CA ASN A 112 -2.93 5.07 11.30
C ASN A 112 -4.12 4.68 12.20
N ILE A 113 -5.32 4.61 11.62
CA ILE A 113 -6.56 4.29 12.36
C ILE A 113 -6.53 2.84 12.85
N ILE A 114 -6.00 1.93 12.04
CA ILE A 114 -5.89 0.51 12.38
C ILE A 114 -4.83 0.28 13.45
N GLN A 115 -3.67 0.93 13.33
CA GLN A 115 -2.58 0.86 14.30
C GLN A 115 -3.04 1.25 15.71
N GLN A 116 -3.89 2.27 15.85
CA GLN A 116 -4.44 2.71 17.15
C GLN A 116 -5.25 1.62 17.89
N ARG A 117 -5.67 0.56 17.19
CA ARG A 117 -6.41 -0.57 17.78
C ARG A 117 -5.51 -1.71 18.23
N LEU A 118 -4.25 -1.71 17.76
CA LEU A 118 -3.24 -2.65 18.18
C LEU A 118 -2.81 -2.31 19.61
N LYS A 119 -2.50 -3.36 20.38
CA LYS A 119 -1.84 -3.19 21.67
C LYS A 119 -0.35 -3.36 21.49
N LEU A 120 0.35 -2.24 21.44
CA LEU A 120 1.78 -2.16 21.24
C LEU A 120 2.47 -1.84 22.57
N THR A 121 3.74 -2.23 22.67
CA THR A 121 4.60 -2.03 23.82
C THR A 121 5.88 -1.32 23.39
N GLU A 122 6.55 -0.65 24.33
CA GLU A 122 7.83 0.06 24.11
C GLU A 122 9.05 -0.88 24.25
N GLU A 123 8.84 -2.19 24.23
CA GLU A 123 9.95 -3.16 24.33
C GLU A 123 10.85 -3.07 23.09
N ASP A 124 12.17 -2.98 23.32
CA ASP A 124 13.16 -3.05 22.25
C ASP A 124 13.28 -4.49 21.73
N ILE A 125 13.57 -4.62 20.45
CA ILE A 125 13.78 -5.92 19.83
C ILE A 125 14.97 -6.69 20.39
N THR A 126 15.99 -5.99 20.93
CA THR A 126 17.14 -6.64 21.55
C THR A 126 16.83 -7.31 22.87
N ASP A 127 15.74 -6.90 23.53
CA ASP A 127 15.45 -7.27 24.92
C ASP A 127 14.36 -8.35 25.02
N VAL A 128 13.79 -8.75 23.88
CA VAL A 128 12.66 -9.68 23.83
C VAL A 128 13.04 -11.03 23.24
N SER A 129 12.21 -12.03 23.54
CA SER A 129 12.34 -13.36 22.93
C SER A 129 12.16 -13.31 21.41
N GLU A 130 12.90 -14.14 20.69
CA GLU A 130 12.79 -14.35 19.24
C GLU A 130 11.36 -14.69 18.75
N GLN A 131 10.52 -15.20 19.65
CA GLN A 131 9.12 -15.54 19.38
C GLN A 131 8.15 -14.36 19.53
N ARG A 132 8.58 -13.22 20.10
CA ARG A 132 7.72 -12.03 20.20
C ARG A 132 7.46 -11.47 18.81
N GLU A 133 6.23 -11.05 18.61
CA GLU A 133 5.79 -10.49 17.33
C GLU A 133 5.92 -8.97 17.35
N PHE A 134 6.37 -8.43 16.23
CA PHE A 134 6.53 -7.00 15.99
C PHE A 134 5.59 -6.53 14.91
N TYR A 135 4.96 -5.40 15.15
CA TYR A 135 4.27 -4.63 14.14
C TYR A 135 5.28 -3.78 13.35
N PHE A 136 5.21 -3.91 12.03
CA PHE A 136 5.92 -3.08 11.07
C PHE A 136 4.93 -2.29 10.27
N ARG A 137 5.25 -1.02 10.07
CA ARG A 137 4.64 -0.22 9.00
C ARG A 137 5.72 0.25 8.06
N ILE A 138 5.55 -0.06 6.78
CA ILE A 138 6.45 0.34 5.71
C ILE A 138 5.64 1.14 4.70
N ASP A 139 6.00 2.39 4.49
CA ASP A 139 5.42 3.20 3.43
C ASP A 139 6.18 2.94 2.12
N ILE A 140 5.47 2.51 1.07
CA ILE A 140 6.02 2.17 -0.24
C ILE A 140 5.41 3.11 -1.29
N ALA A 141 6.27 3.79 -2.05
CA ALA A 141 5.84 4.61 -3.19
C ALA A 141 5.43 3.74 -4.38
N ASP A 142 4.51 4.23 -5.20
CA ASP A 142 4.05 3.57 -6.43
C ASP A 142 3.45 2.17 -6.19
N GLY A 143 2.85 1.96 -5.02
CA GLY A 143 2.25 0.69 -4.62
C GLY A 143 0.72 0.56 -4.71
N PRO A 144 -0.07 1.37 -5.43
CA PRO A 144 -1.54 1.28 -5.36
C PRO A 144 -2.09 -0.09 -5.77
N GLU A 145 -1.36 -0.85 -6.59
CA GLU A 145 -1.71 -2.23 -6.95
C GLU A 145 -1.58 -3.24 -5.79
N MET A 146 -0.94 -2.87 -4.69
CA MET A 146 -0.80 -3.69 -3.48
C MET A 146 -2.00 -3.56 -2.53
N ILE A 147 -2.77 -2.46 -2.63
CA ILE A 147 -3.90 -2.19 -1.72
C ILE A 147 -4.94 -3.30 -1.82
N GLY A 148 -5.41 -3.75 -0.65
CA GLY A 148 -6.50 -4.71 -0.52
C GLY A 148 -6.17 -6.13 -0.99
N LYS A 149 -4.91 -6.42 -1.36
CA LYS A 149 -4.50 -7.79 -1.67
C LYS A 149 -4.51 -8.63 -0.39
N LYS A 150 -5.10 -9.83 -0.50
CA LYS A 150 -5.33 -10.75 0.62
C LYS A 150 -4.42 -11.97 0.64
N VAL A 151 -3.46 -12.04 -0.29
CA VAL A 151 -2.53 -13.18 -0.42
C VAL A 151 -1.10 -12.65 -0.56
N GLN A 152 -0.18 -13.17 0.27
CA GLN A 152 1.24 -12.76 0.28
C GLN A 152 1.89 -12.85 -1.11
N TYR A 153 1.64 -13.94 -1.84
CA TYR A 153 2.19 -14.12 -3.19
C TYR A 153 1.81 -12.97 -4.14
N ILE A 154 0.55 -12.52 -4.10
CA ILE A 154 0.07 -11.41 -4.94
C ILE A 154 0.70 -10.09 -4.47
N LEU A 155 0.84 -9.91 -3.16
CA LEU A 155 1.49 -8.74 -2.58
C LEU A 155 2.93 -8.59 -3.07
N LYS A 156 3.74 -9.66 -3.01
CA LYS A 156 5.14 -9.68 -3.47
C LYS A 156 5.25 -9.37 -4.96
N ARG A 157 4.41 -10.00 -5.78
CA ARG A 157 4.41 -9.77 -7.24
C ARG A 157 4.07 -8.33 -7.63
N ASN A 158 3.32 -7.63 -6.78
CA ASN A 158 2.91 -6.24 -7.00
C ASN A 158 3.84 -5.23 -6.29
N LEU A 159 4.95 -5.68 -5.71
CA LEU A 159 5.98 -4.75 -5.24
C LEU A 159 6.58 -4.00 -6.44
N PRO A 160 6.87 -2.70 -6.29
CA PRO A 160 7.56 -1.96 -7.34
C PRO A 160 8.93 -2.60 -7.62
N PRO A 161 9.32 -2.83 -8.89
CA PRO A 161 10.51 -3.62 -9.25
C PRO A 161 11.86 -3.02 -8.84
N ASN A 162 11.87 -1.75 -8.42
CA ASN A 162 13.01 -1.09 -7.74
C ASN A 162 12.51 -0.30 -6.52
N GLY A 163 11.42 -0.77 -5.92
CA GLY A 163 10.76 -0.10 -4.80
C GLY A 163 11.70 0.03 -3.61
N GLN A 164 11.56 1.13 -2.90
CA GLN A 164 12.09 1.25 -1.56
C GLN A 164 10.92 1.51 -0.63
N GLY A 165 11.00 0.93 0.55
CA GLY A 165 10.08 1.19 1.64
C GLY A 165 10.75 2.09 2.66
N THR A 166 9.98 2.97 3.30
CA THR A 166 10.43 3.66 4.51
C THR A 166 9.71 3.04 5.70
N VAL A 167 10.47 2.51 6.66
CA VAL A 167 9.90 2.01 7.91
C VAL A 167 9.38 3.21 8.70
N LYS A 168 8.07 3.27 8.93
CA LYS A 168 7.40 4.34 9.68
C LYS A 168 7.12 3.97 11.12
N GLU A 169 6.98 2.69 11.40
CA GLU A 169 6.70 2.19 12.74
C GLU A 169 7.37 0.83 12.90
N LEU A 170 7.98 0.63 14.06
CA LEU A 170 8.50 -0.63 14.54
C LEU A 170 8.20 -0.76 16.02
N ALA A 171 7.24 -1.61 16.39
CA ALA A 171 6.82 -1.75 17.78
C ALA A 171 6.49 -3.21 18.14
N CYS A 172 6.81 -3.61 19.36
CA CYS A 172 6.51 -4.95 19.86
C CYS A 172 5.02 -5.06 20.20
N LEU A 173 4.35 -6.13 19.76
CA LEU A 173 2.97 -6.41 20.18
C LEU A 173 2.95 -6.95 21.61
N GLU A 174 1.92 -6.55 22.35
CA GLU A 174 1.60 -7.16 23.64
C GLU A 174 1.46 -8.68 23.46
N TYR A 175 2.06 -9.45 24.39
CA TYR A 175 2.13 -10.90 24.29
C TYR A 175 0.75 -11.55 24.08
N LEU A 176 0.63 -12.36 23.03
CA LEU A 176 -0.59 -13.05 22.60
C LEU A 176 -1.78 -12.13 22.30
N SER A 177 -1.56 -10.83 22.12
CA SER A 177 -2.63 -9.89 21.78
C SER A 177 -3.09 -10.07 20.34
N VAL A 178 -4.41 -10.20 20.18
CA VAL A 178 -5.08 -10.24 18.87
C VAL A 178 -5.94 -9.00 18.62
N SER A 179 -5.90 -8.03 19.54
CA SER A 179 -6.68 -6.78 19.43
C SER A 179 -6.22 -5.96 18.22
N GLY A 180 -7.15 -5.57 17.35
CA GLY A 180 -6.87 -4.78 16.15
C GLY A 180 -6.40 -5.62 14.95
N LEU A 181 -6.10 -6.91 15.14
CA LEU A 181 -5.68 -7.81 14.07
C LEU A 181 -6.86 -8.29 13.20
N GLU A 182 -8.11 -8.00 13.57
CA GLU A 182 -9.30 -8.40 12.78
C GLU A 182 -9.35 -7.78 11.37
N LYS A 183 -8.57 -6.72 11.13
CA LYS A 183 -8.43 -6.08 9.82
C LYS A 183 -7.29 -6.63 8.98
N PHE A 184 -6.41 -7.44 9.57
CA PHE A 184 -5.28 -8.03 8.89
C PHE A 184 -5.67 -9.34 8.25
N ASN A 185 -5.00 -9.68 7.16
CA ASN A 185 -5.04 -11.02 6.60
C ASN A 185 -4.11 -11.90 7.43
N ARG A 186 -4.65 -12.98 7.99
CA ARG A 186 -3.86 -14.03 8.64
C ARG A 186 -3.29 -14.95 7.57
N VAL A 187 -2.03 -15.34 7.74
CA VAL A 187 -1.30 -16.25 6.84
C VAL A 187 -1.50 -17.70 7.29
#